data_AF-A0A519CHT5-F1
#
_entry.id   AF-A0A519CHT5-F1
#
_cell.length_a   1.000
_cell.length_b   1.000
_cell.length_c   1.000
_cell.angle_alpha   90.00
_cell.angle_beta   90.00
_cell.angle_gamma   90.00
#
_symmetry.space_group_name_H-M   'P 1'
#
loop_
_entity.id
_entity.type
_entity.pdbx_description
1 polymer ?
#
loop_
_entity_poly.entity_id
_entity_poly.type
_entity_poly.pdbx_seq_one_letter_code
_entity_poly.pdbx_strand_id
1 'polypeptide(L)'
;MPADDEVVSRSMSINSRLPAQLEKAIERNIVLRIGWTTSGEAVPKQGELGLCPILPKGSRIRSLGYLGPFTAAFGQGGTFTHQGTCESFLGAANDGNVITCEREAGANVGYAMRSGRITVLDGVGHDAGATMSGGLLIIRGDAGSRIGGGMSGGDIIVHGDVGPDPGAGMTGGKIIINGRCPATPPGVTLRPLDKKEVDSINKLLSEPDLHVPSDAVCLVSDGSISEGVMASCREDFSGIAIVPGEQEHEPVHSTCDMVRLIGDKFTLALPIPILPFIPSGATTEIFHPCMVESKPREVDIVLIGRDNIVDAPKLLTNSAGFALDLDSLPHLDGAAIDGLLVCLGAIAGPEAKTLMLQGVNRTAKLHAHAEHHRIDAAVSIIDDGSGISAAACLPMVGRSASLSLNNTKSAIMLPWSATSEDLAILSASNISFAISHPPDSDVEGWLNRLSSGLSAHLNRLGLASIDQMTRSNLRACDQDTAAVSGLRLAGYDRPMPHWFAR
;
A
#
# COMPACT_ATOMS: atom_id res chain seq x y z
N MET A 1 8.19 -11.66 -11.48
CA MET A 1 7.50 -11.22 -12.71
C MET A 1 6.03 -11.04 -12.35
N PRO A 2 5.33 -10.07 -12.92
CA PRO A 2 3.89 -9.89 -12.68
C PRO A 2 3.10 -11.15 -13.09
N ALA A 3 1.89 -11.28 -12.55
CA ALA A 3 1.03 -12.40 -12.92
C ALA A 3 0.48 -12.19 -14.35
N ASP A 4 0.14 -13.29 -15.02
CA ASP A 4 -0.59 -13.24 -16.28
C ASP A 4 -1.96 -12.57 -16.07
N ASP A 5 -2.38 -11.68 -16.95
CA ASP A 5 -3.69 -11.03 -16.95
C ASP A 5 -4.84 -12.06 -16.83
N GLU A 6 -4.66 -13.26 -17.40
CA GLU A 6 -5.63 -14.35 -17.26
C GLU A 6 -5.73 -14.83 -15.80
N VAL A 7 -4.60 -14.93 -15.09
CA VAL A 7 -4.56 -15.34 -13.68
C VAL A 7 -5.27 -14.32 -12.80
N VAL A 8 -5.01 -13.03 -12.99
CA VAL A 8 -5.69 -11.94 -12.27
C VAL A 8 -7.20 -12.00 -12.51
N SER A 9 -7.61 -12.11 -13.77
CA SER A 9 -9.02 -12.17 -14.16
C SER A 9 -9.75 -13.39 -13.58
N ARG A 10 -9.12 -14.57 -13.60
CA ARG A 10 -9.66 -15.79 -12.97
C ARG A 10 -9.79 -15.63 -11.46
N SER A 11 -8.81 -15.02 -10.81
CA SER A 11 -8.80 -14.78 -9.36
C SER A 11 -9.95 -13.87 -8.93
N MET A 12 -10.13 -12.74 -9.61
CA MET A 12 -11.27 -11.82 -9.42
C MET A 12 -12.62 -12.52 -9.65
N SER A 13 -12.72 -13.31 -10.72
CA SER A 13 -13.93 -14.07 -11.06
C SER A 13 -14.32 -15.09 -9.98
N ILE A 14 -13.33 -15.75 -9.36
CA ILE A 14 -13.57 -16.62 -8.21
C ILE A 14 -14.05 -15.79 -7.02
N ASN A 15 -13.31 -14.74 -6.63
CA ASN A 15 -13.61 -13.92 -5.45
C ASN A 15 -14.99 -13.26 -5.52
N SER A 16 -15.40 -12.74 -6.68
CA SER A 16 -16.73 -12.14 -6.87
C SER A 16 -17.90 -13.10 -6.59
N ARG A 17 -17.69 -14.41 -6.72
CA ARG A 17 -18.73 -15.44 -6.51
C ARG A 17 -18.70 -16.03 -5.10
N LEU A 18 -17.57 -15.91 -4.40
CA LEU A 18 -17.37 -16.53 -3.09
C LEU A 18 -18.36 -16.04 -2.02
N PRO A 19 -18.67 -14.74 -1.86
CA PRO A 19 -19.55 -14.29 -0.78
C PRO A 19 -20.90 -15.01 -0.75
N ALA A 20 -21.60 -15.05 -1.89
CA ALA A 20 -22.90 -15.71 -2.00
C ALA A 20 -22.81 -17.25 -1.85
N GLN A 21 -21.69 -17.86 -2.22
CA GLN A 21 -21.46 -19.29 -2.00
C GLN A 21 -21.17 -19.61 -0.54
N LEU A 22 -20.41 -18.75 0.13
CA LEU A 22 -20.05 -18.90 1.54
C LEU A 22 -21.25 -18.71 2.45
N GLU A 23 -22.11 -17.74 2.18
CA GLU A 23 -23.37 -17.55 2.91
C GLU A 23 -24.22 -18.84 2.91
N LYS A 24 -24.48 -19.41 1.73
CA LYS A 24 -25.20 -20.68 1.59
C LYS A 24 -24.49 -21.86 2.24
N ALA A 25 -23.15 -21.88 2.22
CA ALA A 25 -22.37 -22.94 2.82
C ALA A 25 -22.43 -22.88 4.36
N ILE A 26 -22.43 -21.67 4.93
CA ILE A 26 -22.59 -21.44 6.38
C ILE A 26 -23.97 -21.91 6.83
N GLU A 27 -25.04 -21.49 6.14
CA GLU A 27 -26.42 -21.90 6.46
C GLU A 27 -26.60 -23.43 6.47
N ARG A 28 -25.93 -24.11 5.54
CA ARG A 28 -26.03 -25.57 5.38
C ARG A 28 -24.98 -26.34 6.16
N ASN A 29 -24.08 -25.65 6.87
CA ASN A 29 -22.93 -26.25 7.55
C ASN A 29 -22.10 -27.17 6.63
N ILE A 30 -21.76 -26.68 5.43
CA ILE A 30 -20.94 -27.39 4.42
C ILE A 30 -19.55 -26.76 4.31
N VAL A 31 -18.57 -27.52 3.85
CA VAL A 31 -17.24 -27.03 3.47
C VAL A 31 -17.23 -26.76 1.97
N LEU A 32 -16.94 -25.51 1.58
CA LEU A 32 -16.76 -25.15 0.18
C LEU A 32 -15.42 -25.69 -0.34
N ARG A 33 -15.41 -26.29 -1.53
CA ARG A 33 -14.21 -26.88 -2.13
C ARG A 33 -13.79 -26.07 -3.35
N ILE A 34 -12.53 -25.65 -3.40
CA ILE A 34 -11.94 -24.92 -4.52
C ILE A 34 -10.82 -25.77 -5.12
N GLY A 35 -10.91 -26.04 -6.42
CA GLY A 35 -10.01 -26.98 -7.08
C GLY A 35 -10.56 -28.40 -7.17
N TRP A 36 -11.90 -28.54 -7.11
CA TRP A 36 -12.62 -29.77 -7.42
C TRP A 36 -13.84 -29.45 -8.28
N THR A 37 -14.26 -30.42 -9.10
CA THR A 37 -15.54 -30.38 -9.79
C THR A 37 -16.70 -30.73 -8.83
N THR A 38 -17.94 -30.54 -9.28
CA THR A 38 -19.14 -30.98 -8.54
C THR A 38 -19.18 -32.52 -8.37
N SER A 39 -18.57 -33.27 -9.28
CA SER A 39 -18.42 -34.74 -9.15
C SER A 39 -17.31 -35.16 -8.19
N GLY A 40 -16.53 -34.21 -7.66
CA GLY A 40 -15.44 -34.46 -6.71
C GLY A 40 -14.10 -34.77 -7.37
N GLU A 41 -13.97 -34.65 -8.68
CA GLU A 41 -12.70 -34.81 -9.39
C GLU A 41 -11.78 -33.63 -9.10
N ALA A 42 -10.49 -33.93 -8.88
CA ALA A 42 -9.49 -32.92 -8.57
C ALA A 42 -9.16 -32.09 -9.82
N VAL A 43 -9.24 -30.77 -9.67
CA VAL A 43 -8.82 -29.78 -10.67
C VAL A 43 -7.96 -28.75 -9.95
N PRO A 44 -6.69 -29.08 -9.63
CA PRO A 44 -5.85 -28.23 -8.82
C PRO A 44 -5.71 -26.82 -9.40
N LYS A 45 -5.68 -25.83 -8.51
CA LYS A 45 -5.39 -24.44 -8.83
C LYS A 45 -3.91 -24.24 -9.17
N GLN A 46 -3.63 -23.26 -10.02
CA GLN A 46 -2.32 -23.04 -10.63
C GLN A 46 -2.03 -21.54 -10.71
N GLY A 47 -1.58 -20.99 -9.59
CA GLY A 47 -1.08 -19.61 -9.48
C GLY A 47 -2.14 -18.55 -9.23
N GLU A 48 -3.42 -18.91 -9.09
CA GLU A 48 -4.44 -17.93 -8.68
C GLU A 48 -4.06 -17.24 -7.36
N LEU A 49 -4.16 -15.91 -7.35
CA LEU A 49 -3.63 -15.01 -6.34
C LEU A 49 -4.76 -14.25 -5.62
N GLY A 50 -4.47 -13.72 -4.43
CA GLY A 50 -5.44 -12.99 -3.63
C GLY A 50 -6.73 -13.79 -3.36
N LEU A 51 -6.66 -15.13 -3.37
CA LEU A 51 -7.85 -15.96 -3.29
C LEU A 51 -8.40 -16.00 -1.87
N CYS A 52 -9.73 -16.06 -1.76
CA CYS A 52 -10.43 -16.21 -0.49
C CYS A 52 -10.15 -15.09 0.53
N PRO A 53 -10.18 -13.80 0.14
CA PRO A 53 -10.04 -12.71 1.10
C PRO A 53 -11.29 -12.63 1.99
N ILE A 54 -11.16 -12.04 3.18
CA ILE A 54 -12.29 -11.72 4.07
C ILE A 54 -13.21 -12.92 4.36
N LEU A 55 -12.62 -14.05 4.75
CA LEU A 55 -13.46 -15.21 5.11
C LEU A 55 -14.33 -14.90 6.33
N PRO A 56 -15.67 -14.92 6.18
CA PRO A 56 -16.57 -14.56 7.27
C PRO A 56 -16.58 -15.64 8.34
N LYS A 57 -16.95 -15.24 9.56
CA LYS A 57 -17.04 -16.15 10.70
C LYS A 57 -17.88 -17.39 10.40
N GLY A 58 -17.30 -18.57 10.66
CA GLY A 58 -17.96 -19.86 10.46
C GLY A 58 -17.90 -20.41 9.04
N SER A 59 -17.40 -19.65 8.06
CA SER A 59 -17.09 -20.19 6.73
C SER A 59 -16.00 -21.25 6.80
N ARG A 60 -16.08 -22.26 5.92
CA ARG A 60 -15.05 -23.30 5.82
C ARG A 60 -14.73 -23.55 4.35
N ILE A 61 -13.47 -23.35 3.98
CA ILE A 61 -12.96 -23.61 2.65
C ILE A 61 -11.88 -24.68 2.71
N ARG A 62 -11.93 -25.60 1.74
CA ARG A 62 -10.82 -26.48 1.40
C ARG A 62 -10.37 -26.15 -0.03
N SER A 63 -9.08 -25.94 -0.23
CA SER A 63 -8.49 -25.65 -1.54
C SER A 63 -7.41 -26.69 -1.92
N LEU A 64 -7.15 -26.87 -3.21
CA LEU A 64 -6.14 -27.78 -3.75
C LEU A 64 -5.35 -27.12 -4.87
N GLY A 65 -4.03 -27.27 -4.85
CA GLY A 65 -3.13 -26.88 -5.94
C GLY A 65 -1.96 -26.01 -5.50
N TYR A 66 -1.50 -25.14 -6.39
CA TYR A 66 -0.48 -24.13 -6.13
C TYR A 66 -1.14 -22.75 -6.14
N LEU A 67 -1.07 -22.03 -5.03
CA LEU A 67 -1.74 -20.73 -4.87
C LEU A 67 -0.74 -19.59 -4.80
N GLY A 68 -1.08 -18.48 -5.46
CA GLY A 68 -0.27 -17.27 -5.51
C GLY A 68 -0.37 -16.43 -4.24
N PRO A 69 0.24 -15.23 -4.25
CA PRO A 69 0.39 -14.40 -3.07
C PRO A 69 -0.94 -13.91 -2.50
N PHE A 70 -0.95 -13.52 -1.22
CA PHE A 70 -2.13 -12.98 -0.52
C PHE A 70 -3.33 -13.94 -0.43
N THR A 71 -3.10 -15.25 -0.56
CA THR A 71 -4.14 -16.26 -0.33
C THR A 71 -4.64 -16.20 1.13
N ALA A 72 -5.96 -16.30 1.32
CA ALA A 72 -6.65 -16.28 2.61
C ALA A 72 -6.36 -15.05 3.49
N ALA A 73 -6.03 -13.92 2.86
CA ALA A 73 -5.74 -12.65 3.54
C ALA A 73 -7.00 -11.99 4.14
N PHE A 74 -6.80 -11.03 5.04
CA PHE A 74 -7.85 -10.18 5.61
C PHE A 74 -8.96 -10.95 6.34
N GLY A 75 -8.61 -12.06 7.00
CA GLY A 75 -9.56 -12.97 7.62
C GLY A 75 -10.46 -12.37 8.70
N GLN A 76 -11.71 -12.85 8.79
CA GLN A 76 -12.73 -12.38 9.75
C GLN A 76 -13.41 -13.53 10.53
N GLY A 77 -12.71 -14.65 10.73
CA GLY A 77 -13.18 -15.76 11.57
C GLY A 77 -13.56 -17.04 10.83
N GLY A 78 -13.21 -17.16 9.55
CA GLY A 78 -13.40 -18.38 8.75
C GLY A 78 -12.32 -19.43 8.97
N THR A 79 -12.48 -20.59 8.35
CA THR A 79 -11.47 -21.66 8.29
C THR A 79 -11.04 -21.89 6.85
N PHE A 80 -9.73 -21.95 6.62
CA PHE A 80 -9.15 -22.25 5.30
C PHE A 80 -8.13 -23.37 5.43
N THR A 81 -8.33 -24.46 4.69
CA THR A 81 -7.40 -25.59 4.62
C THR A 81 -6.91 -25.76 3.19
N HIS A 82 -5.61 -25.62 2.98
CA HIS A 82 -4.99 -25.72 1.66
C HIS A 82 -4.17 -26.98 1.52
N GLN A 83 -4.50 -27.77 0.49
CA GLN A 83 -3.76 -28.94 0.08
C GLN A 83 -2.80 -28.56 -1.05
N GLY A 84 -1.56 -28.25 -0.68
CA GLY A 84 -0.56 -27.76 -1.60
C GLY A 84 0.23 -26.60 -1.03
N THR A 85 0.94 -25.90 -1.93
CA THR A 85 1.88 -24.82 -1.61
C THR A 85 1.24 -23.46 -1.86
N CYS A 86 1.51 -22.51 -0.98
CA CYS A 86 1.16 -21.10 -1.18
C CYS A 86 2.43 -20.26 -1.38
N GLU A 87 2.37 -19.24 -2.23
CA GLU A 87 3.41 -18.23 -2.32
C GLU A 87 3.39 -17.27 -1.11
N SER A 88 3.96 -16.07 -1.26
CA SER A 88 4.11 -15.10 -0.17
C SER A 88 2.78 -14.57 0.38
N PHE A 89 2.80 -14.01 1.59
CA PHE A 89 1.65 -13.32 2.20
C PHE A 89 0.42 -14.21 2.47
N LEU A 90 0.59 -15.53 2.63
CA LEU A 90 -0.48 -16.41 3.11
C LEU A 90 -1.03 -15.88 4.44
N GLY A 91 -2.34 -15.60 4.49
CA GLY A 91 -3.01 -15.12 5.69
C GLY A 91 -2.52 -13.75 6.17
N ALA A 92 -1.98 -12.91 5.28
CA ALA A 92 -1.66 -11.53 5.62
C ALA A 92 -2.91 -10.77 6.12
N ALA A 93 -2.72 -9.85 7.07
CA ALA A 93 -3.80 -9.08 7.70
C ALA A 93 -4.90 -9.97 8.33
N ASN A 94 -4.56 -11.17 8.82
CA ASN A 94 -5.56 -12.05 9.42
C ASN A 94 -6.08 -11.49 10.76
N ASP A 95 -7.39 -11.43 10.90
CA ASP A 95 -8.10 -11.00 12.11
C ASP A 95 -9.19 -12.01 12.50
N GLY A 96 -8.77 -13.26 12.64
CA GLY A 96 -9.58 -14.30 13.29
C GLY A 96 -9.69 -15.61 12.53
N ASN A 97 -9.22 -15.71 11.29
CA ASN A 97 -9.26 -16.98 10.57
C ASN A 97 -8.36 -18.04 11.22
N VAL A 98 -8.76 -19.29 11.03
CA VAL A 98 -7.93 -20.47 11.24
C VAL A 98 -7.49 -21.00 9.88
N ILE A 99 -6.19 -20.93 9.60
CA ILE A 99 -5.60 -21.25 8.30
C ILE A 99 -4.63 -22.42 8.47
N THR A 100 -4.74 -23.44 7.63
CA THR A 100 -3.79 -24.55 7.55
C THR A 100 -3.29 -24.72 6.12
N CYS A 101 -1.98 -24.70 5.91
CA CYS A 101 -1.33 -25.02 4.64
C CYS A 101 -0.52 -26.32 4.79
N GLU A 102 -0.86 -27.34 4.00
CA GLU A 102 -0.28 -28.69 4.12
C GLU A 102 1.15 -28.80 3.60
N ARG A 103 1.61 -27.84 2.78
CA ARG A 103 2.99 -27.78 2.26
C ARG A 103 3.68 -26.50 2.72
N GLU A 104 4.73 -26.10 2.00
CA GLU A 104 5.50 -24.89 2.26
C GLU A 104 4.66 -23.65 1.93
N ALA A 105 5.01 -22.54 2.57
CA ALA A 105 4.48 -21.22 2.23
C ALA A 105 5.61 -20.21 2.01
N GLY A 106 5.39 -19.21 1.16
CA GLY A 106 6.41 -18.22 0.81
C GLY A 106 6.80 -17.26 1.94
N ALA A 107 7.40 -16.12 1.58
CA ALA A 107 7.74 -15.07 2.54
C ALA A 107 6.50 -14.35 3.11
N ASN A 108 6.64 -13.66 4.24
CA ASN A 108 5.61 -12.79 4.83
C ASN A 108 4.29 -13.51 5.23
N VAL A 109 4.32 -14.81 5.53
CA VAL A 109 3.16 -15.54 6.06
C VAL A 109 2.65 -14.87 7.34
N GLY A 110 1.36 -14.57 7.43
CA GLY A 110 0.79 -13.90 8.61
C GLY A 110 1.28 -12.46 8.83
N TYR A 111 1.79 -11.79 7.79
CA TYR A 111 2.15 -10.37 7.84
C TYR A 111 1.00 -9.54 8.42
N ALA A 112 1.28 -8.64 9.37
CA ALA A 112 0.29 -7.77 10.03
C ALA A 112 -0.93 -8.50 10.64
N MET A 113 -0.79 -9.79 11.00
CA MET A 113 -1.84 -10.55 11.69
C MET A 113 -2.15 -9.96 13.07
N ARG A 114 -3.45 -9.80 13.37
CA ARG A 114 -3.95 -9.29 14.66
C ARG A 114 -4.55 -10.38 15.51
N SER A 115 -5.21 -11.37 14.90
CA SER A 115 -5.81 -12.50 15.62
C SER A 115 -6.03 -13.71 14.71
N GLY A 116 -6.35 -14.87 15.31
CA GLY A 116 -6.55 -16.14 14.60
C GLY A 116 -5.38 -17.11 14.77
N ARG A 117 -5.34 -18.15 13.93
CA ARG A 117 -4.29 -19.18 13.92
C ARG A 117 -3.87 -19.49 12.49
N ILE A 118 -2.57 -19.54 12.23
CA ILE A 118 -2.02 -20.00 10.95
C ILE A 118 -1.07 -21.16 11.24
N THR A 119 -1.24 -22.29 10.56
CA THR A 119 -0.37 -23.47 10.64
C THR A 119 0.17 -23.80 9.25
N VAL A 120 1.49 -23.87 9.11
CA VAL A 120 2.17 -24.31 7.87
C VAL A 120 2.99 -25.57 8.16
N LEU A 121 2.76 -26.64 7.41
CA LEU A 121 3.28 -27.97 7.76
C LEU A 121 4.71 -28.25 7.24
N ASP A 122 5.19 -27.55 6.21
CA ASP A 122 6.44 -27.87 5.51
C ASP A 122 7.42 -26.67 5.42
N GLY A 123 7.34 -25.75 6.40
CA GLY A 123 8.22 -24.59 6.48
C GLY A 123 7.71 -23.32 5.79
N VAL A 124 8.40 -22.22 6.03
CA VAL A 124 8.05 -20.88 5.53
C VAL A 124 9.26 -20.09 5.03
N GLY A 125 9.00 -19.12 4.17
CA GLY A 125 10.01 -18.16 3.73
C GLY A 125 10.43 -17.14 4.81
N HIS A 126 11.05 -16.06 4.34
CA HIS A 126 11.52 -14.94 5.15
C HIS A 126 10.36 -14.12 5.72
N ASP A 127 10.59 -13.38 6.81
CA ASP A 127 9.66 -12.38 7.35
C ASP A 127 8.29 -12.94 7.77
N ALA A 128 8.19 -14.24 8.06
CA ALA A 128 6.95 -14.82 8.59
C ALA A 128 6.58 -14.17 9.94
N GLY A 129 5.32 -13.81 10.12
CA GLY A 129 4.83 -13.07 11.29
C GLY A 129 5.34 -11.64 11.38
N ALA A 130 5.90 -11.06 10.31
CA ALA A 130 6.32 -9.67 10.34
C ALA A 130 5.15 -8.75 10.69
N THR A 131 5.42 -7.77 11.56
CA THR A 131 4.48 -6.77 12.10
C THR A 131 3.21 -7.35 12.76
N MET A 132 3.19 -8.63 13.12
CA MET A 132 2.04 -9.20 13.83
C MET A 132 1.86 -8.54 15.21
N SER A 133 0.60 -8.28 15.56
CA SER A 133 0.20 -7.68 16.84
C SER A 133 -0.54 -8.67 17.75
N GLY A 134 -0.88 -9.85 17.23
CA GLY A 134 -1.56 -10.91 17.97
C GLY A 134 -1.79 -12.16 17.12
N GLY A 135 -2.45 -13.15 17.72
CA GLY A 135 -2.69 -14.44 17.09
C GLY A 135 -1.56 -15.45 17.29
N LEU A 136 -1.68 -16.59 16.60
CA LEU A 136 -0.79 -17.73 16.72
C LEU A 136 -0.31 -18.20 15.34
N LEU A 137 0.99 -18.20 15.12
CA LEU A 137 1.62 -18.76 13.92
C LEU A 137 2.43 -20.01 14.28
N ILE A 138 2.14 -21.13 13.64
CA ILE A 138 2.79 -22.42 13.88
C ILE A 138 3.44 -22.90 12.59
N ILE A 139 4.72 -23.23 12.67
CA ILE A 139 5.54 -23.65 11.53
C ILE A 139 6.16 -25.00 11.91
N ARG A 140 5.85 -26.07 11.16
CA ARG A 140 6.37 -27.42 11.44
C ARG A 140 7.69 -27.78 10.74
N GLY A 141 8.26 -26.84 9.99
CA GLY A 141 9.55 -26.98 9.32
C GLY A 141 10.42 -25.77 9.56
N ASP A 142 11.36 -25.53 8.66
CA ASP A 142 12.28 -24.40 8.77
C ASP A 142 11.60 -23.07 8.45
N ALA A 143 12.12 -21.99 9.03
CA ALA A 143 11.69 -20.63 8.75
C ALA A 143 12.87 -19.78 8.22
N GLY A 144 12.57 -18.89 7.29
CA GLY A 144 13.56 -17.96 6.74
C GLY A 144 14.05 -16.90 7.73
N SER A 145 14.81 -15.93 7.21
CA SER A 145 15.34 -14.82 8.01
C SER A 145 14.22 -13.90 8.53
N ARG A 146 14.49 -13.17 9.61
CA ARG A 146 13.62 -12.10 10.16
C ARG A 146 12.21 -12.55 10.53
N ILE A 147 12.05 -13.81 10.94
CA ILE A 147 10.78 -14.26 11.52
C ILE A 147 10.37 -13.36 12.70
N GLY A 148 9.11 -12.95 12.75
CA GLY A 148 8.60 -12.01 13.74
C GLY A 148 9.19 -10.60 13.66
N GLY A 149 9.75 -10.20 12.51
CA GLY A 149 10.31 -8.85 12.33
C GLY A 149 9.28 -7.76 12.62
N GLY A 150 9.58 -6.85 13.55
CA GLY A 150 8.67 -5.77 13.94
C GLY A 150 7.40 -6.23 14.67
N MET A 151 7.32 -7.48 15.15
CA MET A 151 6.14 -7.94 15.88
C MET A 151 5.95 -7.19 17.22
N SER A 152 4.71 -6.89 17.56
CA SER A 152 4.33 -6.20 18.81
C SER A 152 3.51 -7.09 19.76
N GLY A 153 3.04 -8.25 19.29
CA GLY A 153 2.27 -9.18 20.09
C GLY A 153 2.03 -10.52 19.38
N GLY A 154 1.40 -11.45 20.11
CA GLY A 154 1.13 -12.82 19.65
C GLY A 154 2.30 -13.79 19.84
N ASP A 155 2.08 -15.04 19.41
CA ASP A 155 3.02 -16.14 19.56
C ASP A 155 3.37 -16.76 18.20
N ILE A 156 4.67 -16.93 17.94
CA ILE A 156 5.20 -17.67 16.80
C ILE A 156 5.89 -18.93 17.32
N ILE A 157 5.56 -20.11 16.80
CA ILE A 157 6.11 -21.40 17.23
C ILE A 157 6.71 -22.11 16.01
N VAL A 158 8.00 -22.41 16.06
CA VAL A 158 8.75 -23.07 14.99
C VAL A 158 9.26 -24.42 15.48
N HIS A 159 8.89 -25.50 14.81
CA HIS A 159 9.44 -26.85 14.99
C HIS A 159 10.47 -27.14 13.89
N GLY A 160 11.52 -26.35 13.85
CA GLY A 160 12.56 -26.38 12.82
C GLY A 160 13.61 -25.30 13.06
N ASP A 161 14.52 -25.13 12.11
CA ASP A 161 15.57 -24.13 12.20
C ASP A 161 15.06 -22.76 11.73
N VAL A 162 15.61 -21.69 12.29
CA VAL A 162 15.30 -20.32 11.86
C VAL A 162 16.49 -19.64 11.20
N GLY A 163 16.21 -18.79 10.20
CA GLY A 163 17.19 -17.94 9.55
C GLY A 163 17.69 -16.79 10.44
N PRO A 164 18.64 -15.97 9.93
CA PRO A 164 19.23 -14.85 10.66
C PRO A 164 18.21 -13.78 11.06
N ASP A 165 18.61 -12.99 12.06
CA ASP A 165 17.87 -11.84 12.59
C ASP A 165 16.43 -12.14 13.09
N PRO A 166 16.16 -13.26 13.78
CA PRO A 166 14.83 -13.54 14.30
C PRO A 166 14.42 -12.49 15.33
N GLY A 167 13.18 -11.98 15.22
CA GLY A 167 12.64 -10.95 16.09
C GLY A 167 13.19 -9.54 15.84
N ALA A 168 13.89 -9.29 14.73
CA ALA A 168 14.45 -7.95 14.44
C ALA A 168 13.39 -6.84 14.59
N GLY A 169 13.64 -5.88 15.48
CA GLY A 169 12.71 -4.79 15.75
C GLY A 169 11.43 -5.17 16.51
N MET A 170 11.36 -6.37 17.10
CA MET A 170 10.19 -6.77 17.90
C MET A 170 10.07 -5.89 19.16
N THR A 171 8.83 -5.47 19.44
CA THR A 171 8.49 -4.66 20.63
C THR A 171 7.61 -5.45 21.61
N GLY A 172 7.12 -6.63 21.22
CA GLY A 172 6.33 -7.50 22.07
C GLY A 172 6.02 -8.86 21.44
N GLY A 173 5.29 -9.70 22.16
CA GLY A 173 5.02 -11.09 21.78
C GLY A 173 6.19 -12.05 22.05
N LYS A 174 6.08 -13.28 21.54
CA LYS A 174 7.07 -14.36 21.77
C LYS A 174 7.34 -15.15 20.49
N ILE A 175 8.61 -15.47 20.25
CA ILE A 175 9.03 -16.42 19.22
C ILE A 175 9.63 -17.64 19.92
N ILE A 176 9.03 -18.81 19.75
CA ILE A 176 9.46 -20.07 20.34
C ILE A 176 10.04 -20.96 19.26
N ILE A 177 11.28 -21.39 19.45
CA ILE A 177 12.05 -22.14 18.46
C ILE A 177 12.47 -23.47 19.07
N ASN A 178 11.92 -24.55 18.52
CA ASN A 178 12.27 -25.93 18.81
C ASN A 178 13.18 -26.47 17.69
N GLY A 179 14.36 -25.86 17.58
CA GLY A 179 15.38 -26.11 16.55
C GLY A 179 16.58 -25.18 16.72
N ARG A 180 17.39 -24.99 15.69
CA ARG A 180 18.57 -24.11 15.76
C ARG A 180 18.16 -22.65 15.62
N CYS A 181 18.64 -21.82 16.55
CA CYS A 181 18.51 -20.37 16.53
C CYS A 181 19.90 -19.72 16.34
N PRO A 182 20.08 -18.83 15.35
CA PRO A 182 21.31 -18.05 15.21
C PRO A 182 21.39 -16.94 16.26
N ALA A 183 22.44 -16.12 16.17
CA ALA A 183 22.60 -14.95 17.04
C ALA A 183 21.41 -13.99 16.90
N THR A 184 20.96 -13.44 18.02
CA THR A 184 19.85 -12.49 18.04
C THR A 184 20.29 -11.10 17.60
N PRO A 185 19.43 -10.36 16.88
CA PRO A 185 19.70 -8.97 16.54
C PRO A 185 19.59 -8.06 17.78
N PRO A 186 20.06 -6.80 17.70
CA PRO A 186 19.83 -5.81 18.75
C PRO A 186 18.35 -5.67 19.10
N GLY A 187 18.04 -5.52 20.38
CA GLY A 187 16.67 -5.40 20.88
C GLY A 187 15.98 -6.73 21.22
N VAL A 188 16.64 -7.86 20.98
CA VAL A 188 16.08 -9.20 21.18
C VAL A 188 16.90 -10.00 22.18
N THR A 189 16.21 -10.54 23.19
CA THR A 189 16.80 -11.40 24.21
C THR A 189 16.39 -12.86 24.00
N LEU A 190 17.37 -13.74 24.18
CA LEU A 190 17.20 -15.19 24.13
C LEU A 190 17.15 -15.74 25.56
N ARG A 191 16.12 -16.54 25.87
CA ARG A 191 16.01 -17.24 27.17
C ARG A 191 15.28 -18.58 27.04
N PRO A 192 15.46 -19.52 27.99
CA PRO A 192 14.61 -20.70 28.07
C PRO A 192 13.17 -20.36 28.49
N LEU A 193 12.25 -21.29 28.22
CA LEU A 193 10.87 -21.22 28.69
C LEU A 193 10.76 -21.61 30.16
N ASP A 194 9.89 -20.93 30.91
CA ASP A 194 9.51 -21.39 32.24
C ASP A 194 8.42 -22.49 32.17
N LYS A 195 8.22 -23.22 33.28
CA LYS A 195 7.25 -24.33 33.33
C LYS A 195 5.82 -23.90 32.99
N LYS A 196 5.38 -22.71 33.43
CA LYS A 196 4.03 -22.21 33.15
C LYS A 196 3.87 -21.86 31.68
N GLU A 197 4.92 -21.29 31.06
CA GLU A 197 4.95 -21.02 29.63
C GLU A 197 4.87 -22.30 28.82
N VAL A 198 5.65 -23.33 29.17
CA VAL A 198 5.60 -24.65 28.52
C VAL A 198 4.19 -25.24 28.60
N ASP A 199 3.58 -25.26 29.80
CA ASP A 199 2.23 -25.79 30.00
C ASP A 199 1.19 -25.00 29.18
N SER A 200 1.32 -23.67 29.14
CA SER A 200 0.41 -22.78 28.43
C SER A 200 0.51 -22.93 26.91
N ILE A 201 1.73 -23.00 26.37
CA ILE A 201 2.00 -23.17 24.93
C ILE A 201 1.51 -24.54 24.47
N ASN A 202 1.84 -25.61 25.18
CA ASN A 202 1.39 -26.95 24.81
C ASN A 202 -0.14 -27.11 24.88
N LYS A 203 -0.77 -26.43 25.84
CA LYS A 203 -2.24 -26.33 25.88
C LYS A 203 -2.78 -25.54 24.69
N LEU A 204 -2.15 -24.44 24.31
CA LEU A 204 -2.54 -23.63 23.15
C LEU A 204 -2.42 -24.42 21.83
N LEU A 205 -1.36 -25.21 21.69
CA LEU A 205 -1.15 -26.07 20.52
C LEU A 205 -2.22 -27.17 20.45
N SER A 206 -2.55 -27.79 21.59
CA SER A 206 -3.56 -28.88 21.71
C SER A 206 -3.27 -30.09 20.79
N GLU A 207 -2.01 -30.28 20.40
CA GLU A 207 -1.58 -31.36 19.49
C GLU A 207 -0.32 -32.03 20.08
N PRO A 208 -0.36 -33.35 20.37
CA PRO A 208 0.79 -34.06 20.95
C PRO A 208 2.04 -34.03 20.06
N ASP A 209 1.86 -34.07 18.74
CA ASP A 209 2.95 -34.06 17.76
C ASP A 209 3.65 -32.70 17.65
N LEU A 210 3.05 -31.66 18.23
CA LEU A 210 3.61 -30.30 18.31
C LEU A 210 4.12 -29.98 19.70
N HIS A 211 4.48 -30.99 20.50
CA HIS A 211 4.97 -30.74 21.84
C HIS A 211 6.20 -29.82 21.83
N VAL A 212 6.13 -28.71 22.58
CA VAL A 212 7.24 -27.79 22.81
C VAL A 212 7.91 -28.16 24.13
N PRO A 213 9.17 -28.62 24.10
CA PRO A 213 9.90 -28.98 25.31
C PRO A 213 10.40 -27.73 26.06
N SER A 214 10.82 -27.90 27.32
CA SER A 214 11.28 -26.79 28.18
C SER A 214 12.62 -26.17 27.76
N ASP A 215 13.41 -26.89 26.97
CA ASP A 215 14.69 -26.44 26.41
C ASP A 215 14.53 -25.70 25.08
N ALA A 216 13.30 -25.55 24.57
CA ALA A 216 13.03 -24.70 23.43
C ALA A 216 13.43 -23.25 23.74
N VAL A 217 13.94 -22.58 22.71
CA VAL A 217 14.45 -21.22 22.80
C VAL A 217 13.27 -20.26 22.70
N CYS A 218 13.18 -19.28 23.60
CA CYS A 218 12.21 -18.20 23.54
C CYS A 218 12.90 -16.86 23.31
N LEU A 219 12.52 -16.18 22.24
CA LEU A 219 12.92 -14.82 21.94
C LEU A 219 11.83 -13.85 22.37
N VAL A 220 12.26 -12.78 23.07
CA VAL A 220 11.41 -11.68 23.52
C VAL A 220 12.13 -10.34 23.34
N SER A 221 11.36 -9.27 23.21
CA SER A 221 11.90 -7.90 23.19
C SER A 221 12.60 -7.58 24.50
N ASP A 222 13.72 -6.86 24.44
CA ASP A 222 14.36 -6.27 25.62
C ASP A 222 13.76 -4.91 26.02
N GLY A 223 12.79 -4.42 25.26
CA GLY A 223 12.11 -3.14 25.46
C GLY A 223 12.81 -1.94 24.80
N SER A 224 13.93 -2.14 24.11
CA SER A 224 14.56 -1.08 23.33
C SER A 224 13.77 -0.78 22.06
N ILE A 225 13.55 0.51 21.81
CA ILE A 225 12.93 1.03 20.60
C ILE A 225 13.92 2.01 19.99
N SER A 226 14.27 1.82 18.73
CA SER A 226 15.14 2.71 17.98
C SER A 226 14.46 3.12 16.69
N GLU A 227 14.22 4.41 16.52
CA GLU A 227 13.73 4.98 15.27
C GLU A 227 14.86 5.70 14.54
N GLY A 228 14.93 5.51 13.23
CA GLY A 228 15.85 6.24 12.37
C GLY A 228 15.28 7.62 12.02
N VAL A 229 16.08 8.66 12.10
CA VAL A 229 15.72 9.99 11.58
C VAL A 229 16.19 10.09 10.15
N MET A 230 15.26 10.24 9.21
CA MET A 230 15.57 10.43 7.79
C MET A 230 15.68 11.92 7.45
N ALA A 231 16.34 12.25 6.33
CA ALA A 231 16.40 13.62 5.85
C ALA A 231 15.05 14.04 5.25
N SER A 232 14.66 15.30 5.41
CA SER A 232 13.45 15.84 4.79
C SER A 232 13.75 16.78 3.63
N CYS A 233 12.78 16.98 2.74
CA CYS A 233 12.83 18.09 1.79
C CYS A 233 12.86 19.42 2.55
N ARG A 234 13.71 20.36 2.10
CA ARG A 234 13.99 21.63 2.81
C ARG A 234 13.41 22.87 2.14
N GLU A 235 12.88 22.74 0.93
CA GLU A 235 12.45 23.84 0.07
C GLU A 235 11.09 23.50 -0.57
N ASP A 236 10.32 24.53 -0.91
CA ASP A 236 9.05 24.44 -1.65
C ASP A 236 9.24 24.92 -3.11
N PHE A 237 8.16 25.29 -3.79
CA PHE A 237 8.23 25.81 -5.16
C PHE A 237 8.44 27.34 -5.26
N SER A 238 8.75 28.04 -4.16
CA SER A 238 8.93 29.51 -4.15
C SER A 238 10.02 30.04 -5.09
N GLY A 239 10.99 29.19 -5.48
CA GLY A 239 12.00 29.50 -6.49
C GLY A 239 11.48 29.51 -7.93
N ILE A 240 10.19 29.27 -8.18
CA ILE A 240 9.60 29.15 -9.52
C ILE A 240 8.49 30.20 -9.69
N ALA A 241 8.56 30.97 -10.78
CA ALA A 241 7.55 31.94 -11.16
C ALA A 241 6.68 31.43 -12.32
N ILE A 242 5.40 31.79 -12.28
CA ILE A 242 4.45 31.56 -13.37
C ILE A 242 4.39 32.79 -14.29
N VAL A 243 4.76 32.62 -15.56
CA VAL A 243 4.82 33.68 -16.57
C VAL A 243 3.79 33.50 -17.69
N PRO A 244 3.19 34.60 -18.20
CA PRO A 244 2.30 34.54 -19.35
C PRO A 244 3.02 34.09 -20.61
N GLY A 245 2.27 33.42 -21.49
CA GLY A 245 2.68 33.16 -22.86
C GLY A 245 2.45 34.38 -23.75
N GLU A 246 2.26 34.13 -25.05
CA GLU A 246 1.92 35.18 -26.04
C GLU A 246 0.41 35.51 -26.08
N GLN A 247 -0.40 34.81 -25.29
CA GLN A 247 -1.86 34.98 -25.23
C GLN A 247 -2.24 36.25 -24.46
N GLU A 248 -3.36 36.87 -24.86
CA GLU A 248 -3.98 37.95 -24.09
C GLU A 248 -4.65 37.39 -22.83
N HIS A 249 -4.76 38.21 -21.78
CA HIS A 249 -5.44 37.80 -20.57
C HIS A 249 -6.94 37.61 -20.81
N GLU A 250 -7.56 36.67 -20.10
CA GLU A 250 -9.01 36.59 -19.99
C GLU A 250 -9.52 37.60 -18.94
N PRO A 251 -10.75 38.10 -19.06
CA PRO A 251 -11.40 38.87 -18.00
C PRO A 251 -11.35 38.13 -16.65
N VAL A 252 -11.19 38.87 -15.55
CA VAL A 252 -11.06 38.29 -14.19
C VAL A 252 -12.25 37.41 -13.78
N HIS A 253 -13.42 37.64 -14.38
CA HIS A 253 -14.66 36.90 -14.11
C HIS A 253 -14.89 35.70 -15.05
N SER A 254 -13.97 35.42 -15.98
CA SER A 254 -14.05 34.26 -16.85
C SER A 254 -13.94 32.97 -16.01
N THR A 255 -14.79 32.00 -16.35
CA THR A 255 -14.77 30.67 -15.73
C THR A 255 -13.69 29.82 -16.38
N CYS A 256 -12.90 29.11 -15.57
CA CYS A 256 -11.89 28.17 -16.05
C CYS A 256 -12.26 26.73 -15.70
N ASP A 257 -11.93 25.79 -16.59
CA ASP A 257 -11.99 24.36 -16.27
C ASP A 257 -10.74 23.95 -15.48
N MET A 258 -10.96 23.46 -14.26
CA MET A 258 -9.90 23.06 -13.32
C MET A 258 -10.08 21.62 -12.84
N VAL A 259 -11.09 20.91 -13.37
CA VAL A 259 -11.47 19.59 -12.87
C VAL A 259 -10.42 18.56 -13.27
N ARG A 260 -10.07 17.67 -12.33
CA ARG A 260 -9.26 16.48 -12.60
C ARG A 260 -10.06 15.23 -12.39
N LEU A 261 -9.93 14.27 -13.30
CA LEU A 261 -10.59 12.98 -13.20
C LEU A 261 -9.56 11.90 -12.84
N ILE A 262 -9.88 11.10 -11.84
CA ILE A 262 -9.14 9.89 -11.50
C ILE A 262 -9.93 8.68 -12.03
N GLY A 263 -9.25 7.85 -12.80
CA GLY A 263 -9.78 6.68 -13.49
C GLY A 263 -10.54 6.99 -14.77
N ASP A 264 -10.62 6.00 -15.66
CA ASP A 264 -11.28 6.12 -16.97
C ASP A 264 -12.75 5.66 -16.95
N LYS A 265 -13.10 4.79 -16.00
CA LYS A 265 -14.45 4.27 -15.77
C LYS A 265 -14.85 4.59 -14.34
N PHE A 266 -16.09 4.99 -14.10
CA PHE A 266 -16.58 5.40 -12.77
C PHE A 266 -15.64 6.45 -12.16
N THR A 267 -15.51 7.58 -12.86
CA THR A 267 -14.45 8.56 -12.56
C THR A 267 -14.69 9.26 -11.23
N LEU A 268 -13.62 9.48 -10.47
CA LEU A 268 -13.65 10.33 -9.29
C LEU A 268 -13.20 11.73 -9.71
N ALA A 269 -14.09 12.71 -9.61
CA ALA A 269 -13.79 14.10 -9.97
C ALA A 269 -13.21 14.86 -8.78
N LEU A 270 -12.05 15.48 -8.99
CA LEU A 270 -11.49 16.52 -8.14
C LEU A 270 -11.87 17.87 -8.76
N PRO A 271 -12.73 18.68 -8.11
CA PRO A 271 -13.12 20.02 -8.60
C PRO A 271 -11.95 20.96 -8.93
N ILE A 272 -10.83 20.78 -8.24
CA ILE A 272 -9.54 21.42 -8.45
C ILE A 272 -8.46 20.34 -8.31
N PRO A 273 -7.23 20.51 -8.85
CA PRO A 273 -6.20 19.46 -8.95
C PRO A 273 -5.51 19.15 -7.62
N ILE A 274 -6.28 18.90 -6.56
CA ILE A 274 -5.80 18.55 -5.24
C ILE A 274 -6.68 17.47 -4.61
N LEU A 275 -6.04 16.54 -3.92
CA LEU A 275 -6.66 15.55 -3.05
C LEU A 275 -6.14 15.79 -1.62
N PRO A 276 -6.86 16.56 -0.79
CA PRO A 276 -6.46 16.85 0.59
C PRO A 276 -6.17 15.59 1.39
N PHE A 277 -5.06 15.57 2.13
CA PHE A 277 -4.75 14.47 3.05
C PHE A 277 -5.20 14.80 4.47
N ILE A 278 -6.26 14.12 4.91
CA ILE A 278 -6.90 14.30 6.22
C ILE A 278 -6.96 12.92 6.89
N PRO A 279 -5.91 12.51 7.64
CA PRO A 279 -5.78 11.13 8.13
C PRO A 279 -7.01 10.59 8.88
N SER A 280 -7.68 11.44 9.65
CA SER A 280 -8.86 11.07 10.46
C SER A 280 -10.21 11.34 9.77
N GLY A 281 -10.22 11.61 8.47
CA GLY A 281 -11.40 12.00 7.71
C GLY A 281 -11.84 13.45 7.96
N ALA A 282 -12.59 14.01 7.02
CA ALA A 282 -13.12 15.37 7.13
C ALA A 282 -14.17 15.47 8.26
N THR A 283 -14.04 16.50 9.10
CA THR A 283 -14.97 16.74 10.22
C THR A 283 -16.18 17.60 9.86
N THR A 284 -16.15 18.27 8.71
CA THR A 284 -17.23 19.10 8.16
C THR A 284 -17.74 18.51 6.85
N GLU A 285 -18.96 18.85 6.46
CA GLU A 285 -19.51 18.46 5.16
C GLU A 285 -18.84 19.24 4.03
N ILE A 286 -17.67 18.77 3.58
CA ILE A 286 -16.99 19.28 2.40
C ILE A 286 -17.34 18.43 1.18
N PHE A 287 -17.76 19.06 0.08
CA PHE A 287 -18.07 18.38 -1.18
C PHE A 287 -16.82 18.21 -2.05
N HIS A 288 -15.74 17.67 -1.48
CA HIS A 288 -14.47 17.43 -2.15
C HIS A 288 -13.86 16.10 -1.68
N PRO A 289 -13.44 15.20 -2.59
CA PRO A 289 -12.74 13.95 -2.22
C PRO A 289 -11.48 14.22 -1.40
N CYS A 290 -11.22 13.40 -0.38
CA CYS A 290 -9.99 13.47 0.41
C CYS A 290 -9.26 12.13 0.40
N MET A 291 -7.95 12.15 0.64
CA MET A 291 -7.21 10.97 1.06
C MET A 291 -7.25 10.88 2.59
N VAL A 292 -7.52 9.69 3.12
CA VAL A 292 -7.71 9.46 4.56
C VAL A 292 -7.10 8.14 5.00
N GLU A 293 -6.75 7.98 6.28
CA GLU A 293 -6.30 6.70 6.84
C GLU A 293 -7.40 6.00 7.64
N SER A 294 -8.37 6.78 8.12
CA SER A 294 -9.51 6.32 8.91
C SER A 294 -10.75 7.20 8.68
N LYS A 295 -11.93 6.66 9.01
CA LYS A 295 -13.24 7.32 8.88
C LYS A 295 -13.52 7.87 7.46
N PRO A 296 -13.38 7.05 6.40
CA PRO A 296 -13.67 7.50 5.04
C PRO A 296 -15.15 7.79 4.82
N ARG A 297 -15.40 8.75 3.94
CA ARG A 297 -16.68 8.97 3.27
C ARG A 297 -16.68 8.24 1.93
N GLU A 298 -17.85 8.04 1.34
CA GLU A 298 -18.01 7.34 0.04
C GLU A 298 -17.22 7.98 -1.12
N VAL A 299 -16.82 9.25 -0.99
CA VAL A 299 -16.03 9.98 -1.99
C VAL A 299 -14.53 9.98 -1.70
N ASP A 300 -14.09 9.44 -0.56
CA ASP A 300 -12.70 9.50 -0.11
C ASP A 300 -11.88 8.29 -0.60
N ILE A 301 -10.58 8.50 -0.76
CA ILE A 301 -9.59 7.46 -1.04
C ILE A 301 -8.91 7.06 0.27
N VAL A 302 -8.95 5.78 0.62
CA VAL A 302 -8.29 5.28 1.83
C VAL A 302 -6.81 4.98 1.53
N LEU A 303 -5.89 5.66 2.20
CA LEU A 303 -4.48 5.29 2.22
C LEU A 303 -4.30 4.02 3.05
N ILE A 304 -3.86 2.94 2.41
CA ILE A 304 -3.55 1.65 3.00
C ILE A 304 -2.02 1.51 3.09
N GLY A 305 -1.54 1.35 4.31
CA GLY A 305 -0.14 1.14 4.61
C GLY A 305 0.04 0.11 5.73
N ARG A 306 1.27 0.04 6.27
CA ARG A 306 1.63 -0.90 7.35
C ARG A 306 0.68 -0.88 8.53
N ASP A 307 0.25 0.31 8.95
CA ASP A 307 -0.38 0.49 10.27
C ASP A 307 -1.90 0.23 10.24
N ASN A 308 -2.53 0.25 9.07
CA ASN A 308 -3.99 0.08 8.93
C ASN A 308 -4.42 -1.02 7.93
N ILE A 309 -3.49 -1.76 7.32
CA ILE A 309 -3.83 -2.83 6.34
C ILE A 309 -4.84 -3.84 6.88
N VAL A 310 -4.75 -4.21 8.16
CA VAL A 310 -5.69 -5.14 8.80
C VAL A 310 -7.13 -4.61 8.88
N ASP A 311 -7.31 -3.29 8.85
CA ASP A 311 -8.62 -2.64 8.90
C ASP A 311 -9.21 -2.38 7.50
N ALA A 312 -8.50 -2.73 6.42
CA ALA A 312 -8.97 -2.56 5.05
C ALA A 312 -10.40 -3.11 4.81
N PRO A 313 -10.80 -4.30 5.32
CA PRO A 313 -12.18 -4.79 5.18
C PRO A 313 -13.25 -3.83 5.68
N LYS A 314 -12.95 -3.06 6.73
CA LYS A 314 -13.88 -2.09 7.34
C LYS A 314 -13.80 -0.73 6.64
N LEU A 315 -12.60 -0.29 6.29
CA LEU A 315 -12.37 1.03 5.71
C LEU A 315 -12.89 1.12 4.28
N LEU A 316 -12.68 0.08 3.47
CA LEU A 316 -12.93 0.14 2.04
C LEU A 316 -14.41 0.03 1.65
N THR A 317 -15.27 -0.50 2.54
CA THR A 317 -16.71 -0.61 2.28
C THR A 317 -17.39 0.76 2.10
N ASN A 318 -16.83 1.83 2.67
CA ASN A 318 -17.42 3.18 2.64
C ASN A 318 -16.42 4.20 2.06
N SER A 319 -15.84 3.87 0.90
CA SER A 319 -14.81 4.69 0.24
C SER A 319 -14.96 4.66 -1.28
N ALA A 320 -14.45 5.67 -1.97
CA ALA A 320 -14.39 5.71 -3.43
C ALA A 320 -13.28 4.80 -3.98
N GLY A 321 -12.36 4.35 -3.13
CA GLY A 321 -11.18 3.61 -3.53
C GLY A 321 -10.09 3.62 -2.47
N PHE A 322 -8.90 3.18 -2.88
CA PHE A 322 -7.76 3.06 -1.99
C PHE A 322 -6.45 3.46 -2.67
N ALA A 323 -5.49 3.86 -1.84
CA ALA A 323 -4.13 4.17 -2.23
C ALA A 323 -3.16 3.25 -1.48
N LEU A 324 -2.16 2.69 -2.15
CA LEU A 324 -1.16 1.83 -1.52
C LEU A 324 0.13 2.60 -1.26
N ASP A 325 0.55 2.71 0.01
CA ASP A 325 1.89 3.18 0.35
C ASP A 325 2.91 2.04 0.23
N LEU A 326 3.60 1.98 -0.90
CA LEU A 326 4.55 0.91 -1.21
C LEU A 326 5.85 0.98 -0.40
N ASP A 327 6.19 2.12 0.19
CA ASP A 327 7.39 2.24 1.02
C ASP A 327 7.11 1.91 2.49
N SER A 328 5.84 2.03 2.95
CA SER A 328 5.43 1.52 4.27
C SER A 328 5.28 -0.01 4.29
N LEU A 329 4.89 -0.62 3.17
CA LEU A 329 4.65 -2.05 3.06
C LEU A 329 5.96 -2.83 2.83
N PRO A 330 6.00 -4.14 3.17
CA PRO A 330 7.12 -5.01 2.81
C PRO A 330 7.34 -5.00 1.30
N HIS A 331 8.50 -5.46 0.85
CA HIS A 331 8.76 -5.58 -0.58
C HIS A 331 7.68 -6.42 -1.28
N LEU A 332 6.93 -5.77 -2.17
CA LEU A 332 5.96 -6.41 -3.05
C LEU A 332 6.58 -6.56 -4.45
N ASP A 333 6.71 -7.80 -4.91
CA ASP A 333 6.98 -8.07 -6.31
C ASP A 333 5.69 -7.96 -7.14
N GLY A 334 5.79 -8.12 -8.47
CA GLY A 334 4.62 -7.96 -9.34
C GLY A 334 3.44 -8.87 -8.98
N ALA A 335 3.69 -10.14 -8.67
CA ALA A 335 2.64 -11.09 -8.31
C ALA A 335 2.02 -10.77 -6.94
N ALA A 336 2.82 -10.28 -5.97
CA ALA A 336 2.34 -9.81 -4.69
C ALA A 336 1.50 -8.54 -4.81
N ILE A 337 1.88 -7.60 -5.69
CA ILE A 337 1.08 -6.41 -6.01
C ILE A 337 -0.27 -6.84 -6.59
N ASP A 338 -0.28 -7.72 -7.60
CA ASP A 338 -1.53 -8.26 -8.18
C ASP A 338 -2.39 -8.96 -7.13
N GLY A 339 -1.79 -9.79 -6.27
CA GLY A 339 -2.45 -10.48 -5.16
C GLY A 339 -3.14 -9.51 -4.19
N LEU A 340 -2.44 -8.45 -3.78
CA LEU A 340 -2.99 -7.43 -2.90
C LEU A 340 -4.13 -6.65 -3.58
N LEU A 341 -3.95 -6.24 -4.85
CA LEU A 341 -4.98 -5.54 -5.62
C LEU A 341 -6.24 -6.39 -5.82
N VAL A 342 -6.10 -7.70 -6.07
CA VAL A 342 -7.23 -8.62 -6.16
C VAL A 342 -7.97 -8.74 -4.84
N CYS A 343 -7.25 -8.84 -3.72
CA CYS A 343 -7.87 -8.85 -2.40
C CYS A 343 -8.63 -7.55 -2.14
N LEU A 344 -7.95 -6.40 -2.22
CA LEU A 344 -8.54 -5.09 -1.91
C LEU A 344 -9.66 -4.70 -2.87
N GLY A 345 -9.54 -5.02 -4.16
CA GLY A 345 -10.62 -4.83 -5.13
C GLY A 345 -11.84 -5.71 -4.87
N ALA A 346 -11.66 -6.92 -4.32
CA ALA A 346 -12.78 -7.74 -3.87
C ALA A 346 -13.49 -7.15 -2.63
N ILE A 347 -12.78 -6.36 -1.80
CA ILE A 347 -13.34 -5.63 -0.66
C ILE A 347 -14.07 -4.36 -1.12
N ALA A 348 -13.38 -3.53 -1.89
CA ALA A 348 -13.82 -2.19 -2.26
C ALA A 348 -14.85 -2.20 -3.40
N GLY A 349 -14.88 -3.26 -4.18
CA GLY A 349 -15.75 -3.41 -5.35
C GLY A 349 -15.09 -2.95 -6.66
N PRO A 350 -15.74 -3.27 -7.80
CA PRO A 350 -15.14 -3.08 -9.13
C PRO A 350 -15.06 -1.62 -9.58
N GLU A 351 -15.74 -0.71 -8.90
CA GLU A 351 -15.75 0.72 -9.22
C GLU A 351 -14.67 1.50 -8.45
N ALA A 352 -14.02 0.86 -7.47
CA ALA A 352 -13.03 1.48 -6.60
C ALA A 352 -11.85 2.06 -7.40
N LYS A 353 -11.47 3.31 -7.09
CA LYS A 353 -10.25 3.91 -7.64
C LYS A 353 -9.02 3.34 -6.92
N THR A 354 -7.92 3.22 -7.65
CA THR A 354 -6.67 2.67 -7.14
C THR A 354 -5.53 3.66 -7.34
N LEU A 355 -4.77 3.91 -6.28
CA LEU A 355 -3.58 4.75 -6.32
C LEU A 355 -2.38 3.97 -5.77
N MET A 356 -1.17 4.33 -6.23
CA MET A 356 0.09 3.84 -5.66
C MET A 356 0.98 5.02 -5.28
N LEU A 357 1.49 5.00 -4.05
CA LEU A 357 2.40 5.98 -3.51
C LEU A 357 3.79 5.37 -3.36
N GLN A 358 4.81 6.10 -3.76
CA GLN A 358 6.20 5.75 -3.50
C GLN A 358 7.09 7.00 -3.49
N GLY A 359 8.22 6.95 -2.77
CA GLY A 359 9.22 8.00 -2.74
C GLY A 359 9.67 8.46 -4.12
N VAL A 360 9.89 9.76 -4.27
CA VAL A 360 10.22 10.42 -5.55
C VAL A 360 11.48 9.86 -6.21
N ASN A 361 12.42 9.34 -5.44
CA ASN A 361 13.62 8.72 -6.00
C ASN A 361 13.31 7.40 -6.76
N ARG A 362 12.11 6.85 -6.59
CA ARG A 362 11.62 5.62 -7.26
C ARG A 362 10.55 5.90 -8.31
N THR A 363 10.29 7.16 -8.70
CA THR A 363 9.19 7.52 -9.61
C THR A 363 9.17 6.72 -10.91
N ALA A 364 10.32 6.46 -11.54
CA ALA A 364 10.37 5.68 -12.77
C ALA A 364 9.84 4.25 -12.59
N LYS A 365 10.19 3.61 -11.47
CA LYS A 365 9.68 2.28 -11.11
C LYS A 365 8.20 2.33 -10.75
N LEU A 366 7.80 3.33 -9.95
CA LEU A 366 6.41 3.57 -9.57
C LEU A 366 5.51 3.71 -10.81
N HIS A 367 5.89 4.56 -11.77
CA HIS A 367 5.12 4.76 -12.99
C HIS A 367 5.03 3.49 -13.86
N ALA A 368 6.15 2.78 -14.03
CA ALA A 368 6.16 1.52 -14.76
C ALA A 368 5.24 0.46 -14.11
N HIS A 369 5.27 0.35 -12.78
CA HIS A 369 4.38 -0.55 -12.04
C HIS A 369 2.93 -0.10 -12.12
N ALA A 370 2.65 1.18 -11.91
CA ALA A 370 1.29 1.71 -11.91
C ALA A 370 0.61 1.51 -13.27
N GLU A 371 1.30 1.80 -14.37
CA GLU A 371 0.77 1.56 -15.71
C GLU A 371 0.56 0.07 -15.97
N HIS A 372 1.51 -0.78 -15.57
CA HIS A 372 1.41 -2.22 -15.76
C HIS A 372 0.23 -2.84 -15.00
N HIS A 373 0.04 -2.47 -13.74
CA HIS A 373 -1.03 -2.95 -12.87
C HIS A 373 -2.36 -2.17 -13.04
N ARG A 374 -2.44 -1.26 -14.02
CA ARG A 374 -3.63 -0.47 -14.38
C ARG A 374 -4.17 0.37 -13.21
N ILE A 375 -3.27 1.02 -12.51
CA ILE A 375 -3.57 1.91 -11.39
C ILE A 375 -4.08 3.26 -11.93
N ASP A 376 -5.08 3.85 -11.27
CA ASP A 376 -5.69 5.09 -11.74
C ASP A 376 -4.77 6.31 -11.52
N ALA A 377 -3.99 6.33 -10.44
CA ALA A 377 -2.94 7.34 -10.27
C ALA A 377 -1.68 6.85 -9.54
N ALA A 378 -0.53 7.36 -9.98
CA ALA A 378 0.78 7.12 -9.41
C ALA A 378 1.29 8.40 -8.73
N VAL A 379 1.52 8.33 -7.42
CA VAL A 379 1.82 9.47 -6.56
C VAL A 379 3.26 9.39 -6.09
N SER A 380 4.09 10.36 -6.48
CA SER A 380 5.46 10.49 -5.97
C SER A 380 5.47 11.24 -4.64
N ILE A 381 6.04 10.67 -3.58
CA ILE A 381 6.20 11.33 -2.28
C ILE A 381 7.51 12.11 -2.28
N ILE A 382 7.46 13.43 -2.12
CA ILE A 382 8.68 14.25 -2.07
C ILE A 382 9.51 13.93 -0.84
N ASP A 383 8.85 13.78 0.32
CA ASP A 383 9.52 13.57 1.60
C ASP A 383 9.81 12.08 1.84
N ASP A 384 10.68 11.51 1.00
CA ASP A 384 11.01 10.08 0.97
C ASP A 384 12.30 9.70 1.74
N GLY A 385 12.84 10.64 2.52
CA GLY A 385 14.11 10.46 3.22
C GLY A 385 15.35 10.84 2.42
N SER A 386 15.24 11.14 1.11
CA SER A 386 16.38 11.48 0.25
C SER A 386 16.88 12.91 0.40
N GLY A 387 16.02 13.83 0.83
CA GLY A 387 16.31 15.27 0.86
C GLY A 387 16.40 15.94 -0.51
N ILE A 388 15.88 15.30 -1.58
CA ILE A 388 15.78 15.92 -2.91
C ILE A 388 14.92 17.19 -2.81
N SER A 389 15.36 18.28 -3.45
CA SER A 389 14.60 19.54 -3.44
C SER A 389 13.35 19.45 -4.31
N ALA A 390 12.30 20.18 -3.91
CA ALA A 390 11.02 20.20 -4.60
C ALA A 390 11.16 20.47 -6.11
N ALA A 391 11.93 21.48 -6.50
CA ALA A 391 12.15 21.85 -7.90
C ALA A 391 12.78 20.73 -8.74
N ALA A 392 13.63 19.89 -8.13
CA ALA A 392 14.26 18.76 -8.80
C ALA A 392 13.27 17.60 -9.08
N CYS A 393 12.23 17.48 -8.26
CA CYS A 393 11.18 16.47 -8.43
C CYS A 393 10.37 16.68 -9.72
N LEU A 394 10.13 17.93 -10.14
CA LEU A 394 9.31 18.25 -11.32
C LEU A 394 9.78 17.54 -12.60
N PRO A 395 11.05 17.66 -13.06
CA PRO A 395 11.52 16.94 -14.24
C PRO A 395 11.69 15.43 -14.01
N MET A 396 11.81 14.94 -12.77
CA MET A 396 11.85 13.51 -12.48
C MET A 396 10.48 12.88 -12.72
N VAL A 397 9.44 13.46 -12.11
CA VAL A 397 8.06 12.97 -12.22
C VAL A 397 7.48 13.24 -13.60
N GLY A 398 7.56 14.49 -14.08
CA GLY A 398 6.94 14.90 -15.34
C GLY A 398 7.47 14.16 -16.56
N ARG A 399 8.80 13.95 -16.66
CA ARG A 399 9.39 13.20 -17.78
C ARG A 399 9.09 11.73 -17.71
N SER A 400 9.15 11.13 -16.51
CA SER A 400 8.78 9.72 -16.37
C SER A 400 7.32 9.50 -16.72
N ALA A 401 6.42 10.42 -16.32
CA ALA A 401 5.01 10.37 -16.69
C ALA A 401 4.83 10.37 -18.21
N SER A 402 5.51 11.27 -18.95
CA SER A 402 5.45 11.33 -20.41
C SER A 402 5.97 10.07 -21.12
N LEU A 403 6.89 9.33 -20.49
CA LEU A 403 7.52 8.14 -21.09
C LEU A 403 6.79 6.84 -20.75
N SER A 404 6.10 6.78 -19.61
CA SER A 404 5.64 5.53 -19.01
C SER A 404 4.15 5.44 -18.81
N LEU A 405 3.42 6.56 -18.72
CA LEU A 405 1.99 6.56 -18.39
C LEU A 405 1.14 6.88 -19.61
N ASN A 406 0.05 6.14 -19.80
CA ASN A 406 -0.98 6.45 -20.81
C ASN A 406 -2.34 6.68 -20.14
N ASN A 407 -2.79 5.71 -19.35
CA ASN A 407 -4.10 5.78 -18.67
C ASN A 407 -3.97 6.20 -17.19
N THR A 408 -2.80 5.95 -16.59
CA THR A 408 -2.50 6.34 -15.21
C THR A 408 -2.24 7.84 -15.10
N LYS A 409 -2.78 8.49 -14.07
CA LYS A 409 -2.45 9.90 -13.76
C LYS A 409 -1.18 10.00 -12.93
N SER A 410 -0.28 10.91 -13.27
CA SER A 410 0.84 11.30 -12.41
C SER A 410 0.37 12.25 -11.31
N ALA A 411 0.84 12.07 -10.09
CA ALA A 411 0.52 12.93 -8.95
C ALA A 411 1.74 13.07 -8.03
N ILE A 412 1.67 14.02 -7.10
CA ILE A 412 2.75 14.26 -6.13
C ILE A 412 2.17 14.52 -4.75
N MET A 413 2.85 14.03 -3.70
CA MET A 413 2.52 14.36 -2.31
C MET A 413 3.53 15.39 -1.79
N LEU A 414 3.00 16.55 -1.40
CA LEU A 414 3.76 17.69 -0.89
C LEU A 414 3.83 17.63 0.65
N PRO A 415 5.01 17.88 1.25
CA PRO A 415 5.15 17.96 2.70
C PRO A 415 4.64 19.28 3.31
N TRP A 416 4.21 20.23 2.48
CA TRP A 416 3.56 21.48 2.91
C TRP A 416 2.13 21.57 2.36
N SER A 417 1.32 22.45 2.94
CA SER A 417 -0.02 22.75 2.43
C SER A 417 0.06 23.47 1.10
N ALA A 418 -0.51 22.86 0.05
CA ALA A 418 -0.45 23.41 -1.30
C ALA A 418 -1.09 24.79 -1.40
N THR A 419 -0.54 25.61 -2.28
CA THR A 419 -1.06 26.89 -2.77
C THR A 419 -1.58 26.78 -4.20
N SER A 420 -2.32 27.79 -4.70
CA SER A 420 -2.76 27.79 -6.10
C SER A 420 -1.59 27.86 -7.09
N GLU A 421 -0.48 28.47 -6.67
CA GLU A 421 0.77 28.52 -7.44
C GLU A 421 1.40 27.13 -7.55
N ASP A 422 1.47 26.37 -6.45
CA ASP A 422 1.95 24.98 -6.48
C ASP A 422 1.14 24.13 -7.47
N LEU A 423 -0.20 24.22 -7.41
CA LEU A 423 -1.09 23.47 -8.30
C LEU A 423 -0.88 23.80 -9.79
N ALA A 424 -0.65 25.09 -10.08
CA ALA A 424 -0.35 25.56 -11.43
C ALA A 424 1.04 25.10 -11.91
N ILE A 425 2.06 25.13 -11.04
CA ILE A 425 3.42 24.65 -11.32
C ILE A 425 3.43 23.15 -11.62
N LEU A 426 2.71 22.36 -10.82
CA LEU A 426 2.56 20.93 -11.01
C LEU A 426 1.86 20.59 -12.33
N SER A 427 0.75 21.27 -12.62
CA SER A 427 0.01 21.10 -13.87
C SER A 427 0.89 21.40 -15.09
N ALA A 428 1.63 22.51 -15.06
CA ALA A 428 2.60 22.87 -16.10
C ALA A 428 3.78 21.87 -16.23
N SER A 429 3.99 21.03 -15.22
CA SER A 429 5.08 20.05 -15.14
C SER A 429 4.62 18.62 -15.45
N ASN A 430 3.46 18.45 -16.10
CA ASN A 430 2.89 17.13 -16.42
C ASN A 430 2.60 16.28 -15.16
N ILE A 431 2.14 16.93 -14.10
CA ILE A 431 1.67 16.31 -12.85
C ILE A 431 0.19 16.69 -12.69
N SER A 432 -0.68 15.70 -12.62
CA SER A 432 -2.13 15.87 -12.77
C SER A 432 -2.78 16.50 -11.54
N PHE A 433 -2.36 16.13 -10.34
CA PHE A 433 -2.86 16.70 -9.09
C PHE A 433 -1.86 16.55 -7.94
N ALA A 434 -2.08 17.32 -6.87
CA ALA A 434 -1.30 17.29 -5.65
C ALA A 434 -2.05 16.56 -4.51
N ILE A 435 -1.30 16.01 -3.57
CA ILE A 435 -1.76 15.58 -2.26
C ILE A 435 -1.03 16.42 -1.22
N SER A 436 -1.76 17.03 -0.29
CA SER A 436 -1.14 17.78 0.83
C SER A 436 -2.09 17.92 2.00
N HIS A 437 -1.54 18.20 3.17
CA HIS A 437 -2.33 18.52 4.36
C HIS A 437 -2.97 19.90 4.24
N PRO A 438 -4.24 20.09 4.67
CA PRO A 438 -4.79 21.43 4.84
C PRO A 438 -3.98 22.22 5.88
N PRO A 439 -3.89 23.55 5.76
CA PRO A 439 -3.09 24.37 6.68
C PRO A 439 -3.69 24.46 8.10
N ASP A 440 -5.01 24.29 8.19
CA ASP A 440 -5.78 24.36 9.43
C ASP A 440 -7.09 23.56 9.30
N SER A 441 -8.01 23.72 10.26
CA SER A 441 -9.31 23.04 10.25
C SER A 441 -10.31 23.58 9.22
N ASP A 442 -10.09 24.79 8.67
CA ASP A 442 -10.96 25.41 7.66
C ASP A 442 -10.61 24.88 6.25
N VAL A 443 -10.87 23.59 6.05
CA VAL A 443 -10.59 22.91 4.78
C VAL A 443 -11.39 23.51 3.62
N GLU A 444 -12.66 23.86 3.84
CA GLU A 444 -13.51 24.47 2.83
C GLU A 444 -13.00 25.85 2.40
N GLY A 445 -12.64 26.71 3.36
CA GLY A 445 -12.04 28.00 3.06
C GLY A 445 -10.71 27.88 2.33
N TRP A 446 -9.87 26.89 2.67
CA TRP A 446 -8.64 26.61 1.93
C TRP A 446 -8.92 26.18 0.48
N LEU A 447 -9.84 25.24 0.25
CA LEU A 447 -10.24 24.80 -1.10
C LEU A 447 -10.80 25.97 -1.94
N ASN A 448 -11.61 26.85 -1.33
CA ASN A 448 -12.15 28.03 -2.00
C ASN A 448 -11.05 29.03 -2.39
N ARG A 449 -10.04 29.23 -1.52
CA ARG A 449 -8.86 30.06 -1.82
C ARG A 449 -8.03 29.47 -2.96
N LEU A 450 -7.80 28.16 -2.94
CA LEU A 450 -7.11 27.45 -4.02
C LEU A 450 -7.82 27.61 -5.36
N SER A 451 -9.14 27.38 -5.39
CA SER A 451 -9.97 27.52 -6.59
C SER A 451 -9.93 28.95 -7.15
N SER A 452 -10.15 29.95 -6.29
CA SER A 452 -10.12 31.36 -6.68
C SER A 452 -8.75 31.80 -7.18
N GLY A 453 -7.68 31.41 -6.48
CA GLY A 453 -6.31 31.72 -6.86
C GLY A 453 -5.93 31.07 -8.19
N LEU A 454 -6.31 29.81 -8.40
CA LEU A 454 -6.02 29.07 -9.62
C LEU A 454 -6.76 29.68 -10.83
N SER A 455 -8.03 30.04 -10.69
CA SER A 455 -8.77 30.78 -11.73
C SER A 455 -8.10 32.13 -12.04
N ALA A 456 -7.62 32.85 -11.03
CA ALA A 456 -6.90 34.10 -11.24
C ALA A 456 -5.58 33.89 -12.00
N HIS A 457 -4.83 32.83 -11.73
CA HIS A 457 -3.64 32.47 -12.50
C HIS A 457 -4.01 32.15 -13.96
N LEU A 458 -5.01 31.29 -14.20
CA LEU A 458 -5.42 30.90 -15.55
C LEU A 458 -5.93 32.10 -16.37
N ASN A 459 -6.79 32.95 -15.79
CA ASN A 459 -7.27 34.15 -16.45
C ASN A 459 -6.13 35.12 -16.80
N ARG A 460 -5.18 35.33 -15.88
CA ARG A 460 -3.98 36.16 -16.13
C ARG A 460 -3.12 35.60 -17.28
N LEU A 461 -3.11 34.28 -17.46
CA LEU A 461 -2.36 33.59 -18.51
C LEU A 461 -3.10 33.49 -19.84
N GLY A 462 -4.40 33.83 -19.89
CA GLY A 462 -5.23 33.65 -21.09
C GLY A 462 -5.67 32.21 -21.33
N LEU A 463 -5.79 31.40 -20.26
CA LEU A 463 -6.08 29.98 -20.34
C LEU A 463 -7.50 29.68 -19.86
N ALA A 464 -8.28 28.98 -20.68
CA ALA A 464 -9.64 28.55 -20.36
C ALA A 464 -9.67 27.24 -19.56
N SER A 465 -8.59 26.46 -19.60
CA SER A 465 -8.46 25.20 -18.88
C SER A 465 -7.06 25.02 -18.30
N ILE A 466 -6.99 24.40 -17.12
CA ILE A 466 -5.73 24.02 -16.48
C ILE A 466 -4.88 23.06 -17.35
N ASP A 467 -5.51 22.30 -18.24
CA ASP A 467 -4.81 21.40 -19.17
C ASP A 467 -3.96 22.12 -20.21
N GLN A 468 -4.19 23.43 -20.40
CA GLN A 468 -3.42 24.25 -21.31
C GLN A 468 -2.12 24.77 -20.68
N MET A 469 -1.92 24.55 -19.37
CA MET A 469 -0.67 24.88 -18.68
C MET A 469 0.47 24.02 -19.20
N THR A 470 1.60 24.65 -19.51
CA THR A 470 2.79 23.94 -19.99
C THR A 470 4.04 24.46 -19.30
N ARG A 471 5.15 23.73 -19.43
CA ARG A 471 6.46 24.15 -18.95
C ARG A 471 6.92 25.52 -19.49
N SER A 472 6.35 25.99 -20.61
CA SER A 472 6.64 27.32 -21.15
C SER A 472 6.13 28.46 -20.25
N ASN A 473 5.12 28.19 -19.41
CA ASN A 473 4.56 29.10 -18.43
C ASN A 473 5.41 29.21 -17.15
N LEU A 474 6.55 28.50 -17.04
CA LEU A 474 7.38 28.47 -15.84
C LEU A 474 8.74 29.13 -16.07
N ARG A 475 9.23 29.87 -15.07
CA ARG A 475 10.61 30.38 -15.00
C ARG A 475 11.19 30.12 -13.61
N ALA A 476 12.47 29.80 -13.55
CA ALA A 476 13.20 29.79 -12.29
C ALA A 476 13.55 31.23 -11.88
N CYS A 477 13.43 31.54 -10.59
CA CYS A 477 13.75 32.84 -10.00
C CYS A 477 15.26 32.99 -9.71
N ASP A 478 15.95 31.87 -9.54
CA ASP A 478 17.37 31.81 -9.20
C ASP A 478 18.09 30.70 -10.00
N GLN A 479 19.43 30.72 -9.93
CA GLN A 479 20.28 29.81 -10.69
C GLN A 479 20.20 28.36 -10.20
N ASP A 480 20.00 28.14 -8.90
CA ASP A 480 19.98 26.80 -8.31
C ASP A 480 18.69 26.07 -8.74
N THR A 481 17.55 26.75 -8.62
CA THR A 481 16.26 26.29 -9.13
C THR A 481 16.32 26.01 -10.63
N ALA A 482 16.93 26.91 -11.42
CA ALA A 482 17.11 26.70 -12.85
C ALA A 482 17.94 25.44 -13.14
N ALA A 483 19.02 25.24 -12.38
CA ALA A 483 19.95 24.14 -12.58
C ALA A 483 19.32 22.78 -12.28
N VAL A 484 18.54 22.66 -11.21
CA VAL A 484 17.95 21.37 -10.77
C VAL A 484 16.64 21.03 -11.49
N SER A 485 15.81 22.02 -11.80
CA SER A 485 14.53 21.81 -12.51
C SER A 485 14.70 21.72 -14.03
N GLY A 486 15.76 22.35 -14.56
CA GLY A 486 15.96 22.62 -15.98
C GLY A 486 15.00 23.68 -16.54
N LEU A 487 14.36 24.49 -15.70
CA LEU A 487 13.57 25.64 -16.13
C LEU A 487 14.46 26.77 -16.65
N ARG A 488 13.91 27.64 -17.51
CA ARG A 488 14.63 28.84 -17.94
C ARG A 488 14.67 29.85 -16.78
N LEU A 489 15.83 30.47 -16.56
CA LEU A 489 15.97 31.54 -15.58
C LEU A 489 15.13 32.76 -16.02
N ALA A 490 14.47 33.43 -15.07
CA ALA A 490 13.71 34.64 -15.35
C ALA A 490 14.62 35.70 -16.00
N GLY A 491 14.13 36.34 -17.07
CA GLY A 491 14.91 37.26 -17.89
C GLY A 491 15.80 36.62 -18.96
N TYR A 492 15.81 35.27 -19.07
CA TYR A 492 16.51 34.55 -20.13
C TYR A 492 15.55 33.81 -21.06
N ASP A 493 15.71 34.00 -22.37
CA ASP A 493 14.89 33.34 -23.39
C ASP A 493 15.36 31.91 -23.72
N ARG A 494 16.58 31.55 -23.30
CA ARG A 494 17.19 30.23 -23.51
C ARG A 494 17.54 29.59 -22.16
N PRO A 495 17.53 28.24 -22.05
CA PRO A 495 18.06 27.57 -20.87
C PRO A 495 19.49 28.02 -20.60
N MET A 496 19.88 28.08 -19.32
CA MET A 496 21.27 28.37 -18.98
C MET A 496 22.17 27.31 -19.64
N PRO A 497 23.32 27.70 -20.22
CA PRO A 497 24.28 26.73 -20.70
C PRO A 497 24.79 25.93 -19.51
N HIS A 498 24.33 24.69 -19.36
CA HIS A 498 24.97 23.75 -18.44
C HIS A 498 26.37 23.48 -18.98
N TRP A 499 27.40 23.64 -18.15
CA TRP A 499 28.81 23.48 -18.53
C TRP A 499 29.17 22.08 -19.10
N PHE A 500 28.24 21.13 -19.09
CA PHE A 500 28.43 19.73 -19.52
C PHE A 500 27.51 19.25 -20.66
N ALA A 501 26.70 20.10 -21.29
CA ALA A 501 25.99 19.69 -22.51
C ALA A 501 26.89 19.87 -23.74
N ARG A 502 27.73 18.86 -24.02
CA ARG A 502 28.36 18.65 -25.34
C ARG A 502 27.64 17.52 -26.06
#